data_AF-A0A3D8IDD7-F1
#
_entry.id   AF-A0A3D8IDD7-F1
#
_cell.length_a   1.000
_cell.length_b   1.000
_cell.length_c   1.000
_cell.angle_alpha   90.00
_cell.angle_beta   90.00
_cell.angle_gamma   90.00
#
_symmetry.space_group_name_H-M   'P 1'
#
loop_
_entity.id
_entity.type
_entity.pdbx_description
1 polymer ?
#
loop_
_entity_poly.entity_id
_entity_poly.type
_entity_poly.pdbx_seq_one_letter_code
_entity_poly.pdbx_strand_id
1 'polypeptide(L)'
;MGISLNLELMLLVFVLFILSIFILNKWLYEPILNFMDSRNDMINNDLENASNNDNSIENIQNEINATLDKAKQEAILIKEKAITQAKLEYEKNIQKLKDDNKKDLEAFLESLKSQKDDLKKSLLLEIPELQKTISKKLKQI
;
A
#
# COMPACT_ATOMS: atom_id res chain seq x y z
N MET A 1 50.56 82.59 31.40
CA MET A 1 49.68 82.45 30.22
C MET A 1 48.26 82.43 30.75
N GLY A 2 47.58 83.58 30.80
CA GLY A 2 46.20 83.64 31.28
C GLY A 2 45.27 82.95 30.29
N ILE A 3 44.43 82.04 30.77
CA ILE A 3 43.40 81.41 29.93
C ILE A 3 42.31 82.47 29.71
N SER A 4 42.34 83.14 28.56
CA SER A 4 41.22 83.96 28.10
C SER A 4 40.10 83.00 27.67
N LEU A 5 39.09 82.85 28.52
CA LEU A 5 37.86 82.12 28.20
C LEU A 5 37.11 82.86 27.09
N ASN A 6 37.34 82.43 25.85
CA ASN A 6 36.61 82.93 24.68
C ASN A 6 35.28 82.17 24.57
N LEU A 7 34.24 82.75 25.15
CA LEU A 7 32.89 82.19 25.16
C LEU A 7 32.36 81.92 23.73
N GLU A 8 32.72 82.78 22.78
CA GLU A 8 32.36 82.64 21.36
C GLU A 8 32.98 81.38 20.72
N LEU A 9 34.27 81.13 20.98
CA LEU A 9 34.97 79.95 20.45
C LEU A 9 34.39 78.66 21.05
N MET A 10 34.09 78.69 22.35
CA MET A 10 33.47 77.56 23.05
C MET A 10 32.09 77.23 22.47
N LEU A 11 31.27 78.26 22.19
CA LEU A 11 29.94 78.10 21.60
C LEU A 11 30.04 77.56 20.17
N LEU A 12 31.00 78.05 19.37
CA LEU A 12 31.25 77.54 18.02
C LEU A 12 31.68 76.06 18.02
N VAL A 13 32.61 75.68 18.90
CA VAL A 13 33.03 74.27 19.05
C VAL A 13 31.88 73.39 19.52
N PHE A 14 31.04 73.88 20.44
CA PHE A 14 29.86 73.16 20.91
C PHE A 14 28.85 72.90 19.79
N VAL A 15 28.57 73.92 18.96
CA VAL A 15 27.68 73.77 17.80
C VAL A 15 28.26 72.78 16.78
N LEU A 16 29.56 72.85 16.49
CA LEU A 16 30.23 71.90 15.59
C LEU A 16 30.21 70.46 16.12
N PHE A 17 30.34 70.29 17.44
CA PHE A 17 30.27 68.99 18.08
C PHE A 17 28.87 68.39 17.98
N ILE A 18 27.82 69.17 18.24
CA ILE A 18 26.42 68.72 18.11
C ILE A 18 26.10 68.38 16.65
N LEU A 19 26.56 69.21 15.70
CA LEU A 19 26.42 68.92 14.28
C LEU A 19 27.14 67.62 13.89
N SER A 20 28.33 67.38 14.43
CA SER A 20 29.10 66.16 14.17
C SER A 20 28.38 64.91 14.72
N ILE A 21 27.83 64.99 15.94
CA ILE A 21 27.01 63.90 16.51
C ILE A 21 25.80 63.61 15.63
N PHE A 22 25.12 64.65 15.15
CA PHE A 22 23.95 64.47 14.28
C PHE A 22 24.29 63.76 12.98
N ILE A 23 25.39 64.16 12.34
CA ILE A 23 25.92 63.49 11.14
C ILE A 23 26.28 62.05 11.44
N LEU A 24 27.00 61.78 12.54
CA LEU A 24 27.44 60.44 12.90
C LEU A 24 26.27 59.50 13.23
N ASN A 25 25.21 60.02 13.87
CA ASN A 25 23.99 59.26 14.16
C ASN A 25 23.36 58.69 12.88
N LYS A 26 23.18 59.55 11.88
CA LYS A 26 22.59 59.20 10.59
C LYS A 26 23.51 58.31 9.73
N TRP A 27 24.81 58.58 9.75
CA TRP A 27 25.74 57.96 8.79
C TRP A 27 26.45 56.71 9.30
N LEU A 28 26.58 56.55 10.62
CA LEU A 28 27.36 55.46 11.22
C LEU A 28 26.53 54.61 12.18
N TYR A 29 25.89 55.23 13.16
CA TYR A 29 25.22 54.46 14.21
C TYR A 29 23.98 53.72 13.69
N GLU A 30 23.10 54.40 12.96
CA GLU A 30 21.91 53.81 12.35
C GLU A 30 22.24 52.63 11.42
N PRO A 31 23.16 52.73 10.44
CA PRO A 31 23.49 51.58 9.57
C PRO A 31 24.20 50.44 10.30
N ILE A 32 25.05 50.72 11.29
CA ILE A 32 25.73 49.65 12.06
C ILE A 32 24.73 48.87 12.90
N LEU A 33 23.82 49.56 13.58
CA LEU A 33 22.78 48.92 14.40
C LEU A 33 21.85 48.09 13.53
N ASN A 34 21.40 48.63 12.40
CA ASN A 34 20.58 47.88 11.43
C ASN A 34 21.30 46.63 10.91
N PHE A 35 22.62 46.68 10.70
CA PHE A 35 23.39 45.50 10.30
C PHE A 35 23.50 44.47 11.43
N MET A 36 23.66 44.90 12.67
CA MET A 36 23.66 44.00 13.83
C MET A 36 22.29 43.32 14.02
N ASP A 37 21.21 44.07 13.89
CA ASP A 37 19.85 43.54 13.99
C ASP A 37 19.56 42.56 12.86
N SER A 38 19.86 42.93 11.61
CA SER A 38 19.72 42.03 10.46
C SER A 38 20.52 40.74 10.61
N ARG A 39 21.73 40.83 11.17
CA ARG A 39 22.55 39.64 11.44
C ARG A 39 21.93 38.75 12.52
N ASN A 40 21.44 39.35 13.61
CA ASN A 40 20.78 38.59 14.69
C ASN A 40 19.51 37.91 14.17
N ASP A 41 18.70 38.60 13.38
CA ASP A 41 17.48 38.06 12.78
C ASP A 41 17.80 36.89 11.84
N MET A 42 18.84 37.04 11.01
CA MET A 42 19.29 35.96 10.12
C MET A 42 19.75 34.72 10.91
N ILE A 43 20.54 34.90 11.97
CA ILE A 43 21.01 33.78 12.82
C ILE A 43 19.83 33.08 13.51
N ASN A 44 18.88 33.85 14.05
CA ASN A 44 17.70 33.28 14.70
C ASN A 44 16.85 32.49 13.70
N ASN A 45 16.64 33.03 12.50
CA ASN A 45 15.90 32.37 11.44
C ASN A 45 16.62 31.09 10.95
N ASP A 46 17.94 31.12 10.78
CA ASP A 46 18.72 29.93 10.41
C ASP A 46 18.66 28.84 11.48
N LEU A 47 18.71 29.20 12.78
CA LEU A 47 18.56 28.26 13.89
C LEU A 47 17.15 27.66 13.95
N GLU A 48 16.11 28.47 13.75
CA GLU A 48 14.72 28.01 13.72
C GLU A 48 14.49 27.07 12.52
N ASN A 49 14.98 27.43 11.33
CA ASN A 49 14.88 26.59 10.14
C ASN A 49 15.63 25.27 10.28
N ALA A 50 16.83 25.28 10.87
CA ALA A 50 17.57 24.05 11.14
C ALA A 50 16.79 23.12 12.10
N SER A 51 16.25 23.68 13.19
CA SER A 51 15.44 22.93 14.16
C SER A 51 14.14 22.39 13.55
N ASN A 52 13.47 23.19 12.73
CA ASN A 52 12.25 22.78 12.03
C ASN A 52 12.52 21.71 10.98
N ASN A 53 13.68 21.75 10.32
CA ASN A 53 14.09 20.74 9.36
C ASN A 53 14.36 19.39 10.03
N ASP A 54 14.99 19.37 11.21
CA ASP A 54 15.20 18.15 11.99
C ASP A 54 13.87 17.50 12.42
N ASN A 55 12.93 18.30 12.93
CA ASN A 55 11.57 17.82 13.26
C ASN A 55 10.82 17.31 12.01
N SER A 56 11.01 17.96 10.86
CA SER A 56 10.40 17.54 9.61
C SER A 56 10.95 16.19 9.13
N ILE A 57 12.25 15.94 9.29
CA ILE A 57 12.88 14.66 8.97
C ILE A 57 12.33 13.55 9.87
N GLU A 58 12.21 13.79 11.17
CA GLU A 58 11.64 12.81 12.11
C GLU A 58 10.18 12.48 11.75
N ASN A 59 9.38 13.49 11.44
CA ASN A 59 7.99 13.30 11.02
C ASN A 59 7.89 12.50 9.71
N ILE A 60 8.71 12.83 8.70
CA ILE A 60 8.75 12.08 7.44
C ILE A 60 9.15 10.61 7.69
N GLN A 61 10.14 10.37 8.56
CA GLN A 61 10.56 9.02 8.90
C GLN A 61 9.44 8.22 9.59
N ASN A 62 8.69 8.87 10.49
CA ASN A 62 7.53 8.28 11.16
C ASN A 62 6.39 7.97 10.17
N GLU A 63 6.09 8.88 9.23
CA GLU A 63 5.09 8.65 8.18
C GLU A 63 5.48 7.50 7.23
N ILE A 64 6.75 7.40 6.86
CA ILE A 64 7.26 6.28 6.04
C ILE A 64 7.07 4.96 6.78
N ASN A 65 7.46 4.89 8.06
CA ASN A 65 7.32 3.68 8.86
C ASN A 65 5.85 3.28 9.02
N ALA A 66 4.97 4.23 9.33
CA ALA A 66 3.54 3.99 9.44
C ALA A 66 2.93 3.49 8.11
N THR A 67 3.34 4.09 6.98
CA THR A 67 2.88 3.68 5.65
C THR A 67 3.35 2.27 5.30
N LEU A 68 4.62 1.94 5.60
CA LEU A 68 5.16 0.60 5.38
C LEU A 68 4.45 -0.45 6.21
N ASP A 69 4.16 -0.17 7.48
CA ASP A 69 3.48 -1.13 8.34
C ASP A 69 2.02 -1.33 7.92
N LYS A 70 1.33 -0.26 7.52
CA LYS A 70 0.00 -0.37 6.93
C LYS A 70 0.00 -1.20 5.64
N ALA A 71 0.95 -0.95 4.73
CA ALA A 71 1.09 -1.71 3.50
C ALA A 71 1.38 -3.20 3.76
N LYS A 72 2.22 -3.52 4.76
CA LYS A 72 2.47 -4.91 5.17
C LYS A 72 1.21 -5.58 5.70
N GLN A 73 0.44 -4.89 6.56
CA GLN A 73 -0.81 -5.43 7.10
C GLN A 73 -1.83 -5.68 5.99
N GLU A 74 -2.00 -4.73 5.07
CA GLU A 74 -2.88 -4.88 3.91
C GLU A 74 -2.43 -6.05 3.02
N ALA A 75 -1.13 -6.22 2.77
CA ALA A 75 -0.60 -7.34 2.00
C ALA A 75 -0.89 -8.70 2.66
N ILE A 76 -0.75 -8.78 3.99
CA ILE A 76 -1.09 -10.00 4.75
C ILE A 76 -2.58 -10.29 4.61
N LEU A 77 -3.44 -9.30 4.80
CA LEU A 77 -4.90 -9.45 4.67
C LEU A 77 -5.31 -9.89 3.26
N ILE A 78 -4.71 -9.30 2.22
CA ILE A 78 -4.95 -9.69 0.82
C ILE A 78 -4.55 -11.15 0.61
N LYS A 79 -3.38 -11.55 1.10
CA LYS A 79 -2.90 -12.93 0.99
C LYS A 79 -3.81 -13.91 1.72
N GLU A 80 -4.20 -13.60 2.94
CA GLU A 80 -5.10 -14.46 3.72
C GLU A 80 -6.48 -14.58 3.07
N LYS A 81 -7.02 -13.47 2.55
CA LYS A 81 -8.27 -13.47 1.79
C LYS A 81 -8.18 -14.33 0.53
N ALA A 82 -7.10 -14.19 -0.24
CA ALA A 82 -6.87 -14.99 -1.44
C ALA A 82 -6.75 -16.48 -1.12
N ILE A 83 -6.01 -16.86 -0.07
CA ILE A 83 -5.89 -18.25 0.37
C ILE A 83 -7.24 -18.80 0.82
N THR A 84 -8.01 -18.03 1.59
CA THR A 84 -9.32 -18.44 2.09
C THR A 84 -10.31 -18.63 0.94
N GLN A 85 -10.34 -17.69 -0.01
CA GLN A 85 -11.18 -17.78 -1.21
C GLN A 85 -10.80 -18.99 -2.07
N ALA A 86 -9.50 -19.23 -2.29
CA ALA A 86 -9.03 -20.39 -3.04
C ALA A 86 -9.41 -21.72 -2.37
N LYS A 87 -9.32 -21.80 -1.03
CA LYS A 87 -9.78 -22.98 -0.28
C LYS A 87 -11.29 -23.21 -0.43
N LEU A 88 -12.10 -22.15 -0.29
CA LEU A 88 -13.56 -22.24 -0.44
C LEU A 88 -13.95 -22.66 -1.87
N GLU A 89 -13.32 -22.10 -2.90
CA GLU A 89 -13.55 -22.53 -4.28
C GLU A 89 -13.12 -23.97 -4.52
N TYR A 90 -11.96 -24.37 -3.98
CA TYR A 90 -11.48 -25.74 -4.10
C TYR A 90 -12.46 -26.73 -3.46
N GLU A 91 -12.91 -26.47 -2.23
CA GLU A 91 -13.91 -27.31 -1.54
C GLU A 91 -15.22 -27.37 -2.32
N LYS A 92 -15.70 -26.23 -2.82
CA LYS A 92 -16.92 -26.17 -3.65
C LYS A 92 -16.78 -26.99 -4.94
N ASN A 93 -15.64 -26.89 -5.61
CA ASN A 93 -15.37 -27.63 -6.85
C ASN A 93 -15.25 -29.14 -6.58
N ILE A 94 -14.58 -29.54 -5.50
CA ILE A 94 -14.50 -30.95 -5.09
C ILE A 94 -15.89 -31.49 -4.75
N GLN A 95 -16.70 -30.74 -4.02
CA GLN A 95 -18.05 -31.16 -3.67
C GLN A 95 -18.92 -31.31 -4.92
N LYS A 96 -18.87 -30.34 -5.83
CA LYS A 96 -19.58 -30.41 -7.11
C LYS A 96 -19.15 -31.63 -7.93
N LEU A 97 -17.84 -31.89 -8.04
CA LEU A 97 -17.32 -33.03 -8.78
C LEU A 97 -17.76 -34.36 -8.17
N LYS A 98 -17.82 -34.46 -6.83
CA LYS A 98 -18.35 -35.63 -6.14
C LYS A 98 -19.84 -35.83 -6.43
N ASP A 99 -20.62 -34.76 -6.39
CA ASP A 99 -22.06 -34.81 -6.64
C ASP A 99 -22.36 -35.19 -8.11
N ASP A 100 -21.59 -34.63 -9.05
CA ASP A 100 -21.69 -34.96 -10.48
C ASP A 100 -21.30 -36.43 -10.73
N ASN A 101 -20.16 -36.89 -10.18
CA ASN A 101 -19.76 -38.30 -10.26
C ASN A 101 -20.81 -39.24 -9.67
N LYS A 102 -21.45 -38.86 -8.56
CA LYS A 102 -22.50 -39.69 -7.95
C LYS A 102 -23.71 -39.82 -8.89
N LYS A 103 -24.13 -38.73 -9.52
CA LYS A 103 -25.21 -38.75 -10.53
C LYS A 103 -24.84 -39.60 -11.73
N ASP A 104 -23.61 -39.48 -12.24
CA ASP A 104 -23.14 -40.28 -13.37
C ASP A 104 -23.13 -41.79 -13.03
N LEU A 105 -22.73 -42.13 -11.80
CA LEU A 105 -22.73 -43.51 -11.32
C LEU A 105 -24.16 -44.05 -11.18
N GLU A 106 -25.09 -43.26 -10.63
CA GLU A 106 -26.51 -43.62 -10.54
C GLU A 106 -27.12 -43.85 -11.94
N ALA A 107 -26.87 -42.94 -12.89
CA ALA A 107 -27.32 -43.07 -14.27
C ALA A 107 -26.72 -44.30 -14.97
N PHE A 108 -25.43 -44.58 -14.73
CA PHE A 108 -24.77 -45.76 -15.26
C PHE A 108 -25.39 -47.06 -14.72
N LEU A 109 -25.67 -47.13 -13.42
CA LEU A 109 -26.31 -48.29 -12.79
C LEU A 109 -27.73 -48.52 -13.32
N GLU A 110 -28.49 -47.45 -13.55
CA GLU A 110 -29.83 -47.54 -14.13
C GLU A 110 -29.78 -48.05 -15.59
N SER A 111 -28.86 -47.51 -16.40
CA SER A 111 -28.60 -47.99 -17.77
C SER A 111 -28.18 -49.46 -17.79
N LEU A 112 -27.28 -49.88 -16.89
CA LEU A 112 -26.83 -51.26 -16.77
C LEU A 112 -27.99 -52.21 -16.45
N LYS A 113 -28.90 -51.78 -15.57
CA LYS A 113 -30.09 -52.56 -15.23
C LYS A 113 -31.02 -52.71 -16.44
N SER A 114 -31.26 -51.63 -17.18
CA SER A 114 -32.06 -51.68 -18.42
C SER A 114 -31.42 -52.61 -19.46
N GLN A 115 -30.12 -52.46 -19.71
CA GLN A 115 -29.38 -53.31 -20.65
C GLN A 115 -29.44 -54.80 -20.27
N LYS A 116 -29.37 -55.12 -18.96
CA LYS A 116 -29.50 -56.49 -18.47
C LYS A 116 -30.90 -57.05 -18.74
N ASP A 117 -31.95 -56.26 -18.51
CA ASP A 117 -33.32 -56.67 -18.75
C ASP A 117 -33.59 -56.86 -20.25
N ASP A 118 -33.06 -55.99 -21.10
CA ASP A 118 -33.16 -56.08 -22.56
C ASP A 118 -32.38 -57.27 -23.11
N LEU A 119 -31.15 -57.50 -22.63
CA LEU A 119 -30.37 -58.69 -22.98
C LEU A 119 -31.08 -59.98 -22.59
N LYS A 120 -31.70 -60.02 -21.39
CA LYS A 120 -32.49 -61.17 -20.94
C LYS A 120 -33.68 -61.42 -21.86
N LYS A 121 -34.38 -60.37 -22.30
CA LYS A 121 -35.49 -60.49 -23.28
C LYS A 121 -34.98 -61.00 -24.63
N SER A 122 -33.88 -60.46 -25.15
CA SER A 122 -33.29 -60.91 -26.44
C SER A 122 -32.88 -62.39 -26.37
N LEU A 123 -32.19 -62.79 -25.31
CA LEU A 123 -31.81 -64.19 -25.09
C LEU A 123 -33.03 -65.12 -25.05
N LEU A 124 -34.11 -64.73 -24.36
CA LEU A 124 -35.34 -65.53 -24.32
C LEU A 124 -35.99 -65.68 -25.70
N LEU A 125 -35.91 -64.66 -26.56
CA LEU A 125 -36.41 -64.71 -27.94
C LEU A 125 -35.51 -65.55 -28.86
N GLU A 126 -34.21 -65.60 -28.59
CA GLU A 126 -33.22 -66.35 -29.39
C GLU A 126 -33.04 -67.81 -28.93
N ILE A 127 -33.44 -68.16 -27.70
CA ILE A 127 -33.39 -69.54 -27.17
C ILE A 127 -34.05 -70.57 -28.11
N PRO A 128 -35.23 -70.34 -28.72
CA PRO A 128 -35.84 -71.28 -29.65
C PRO A 128 -35.01 -71.51 -30.93
N GLU A 129 -34.39 -70.47 -31.47
CA GLU A 129 -33.50 -70.55 -32.64
C GLU A 129 -32.17 -71.23 -32.29
N LEU A 130 -31.61 -70.94 -31.11
CA LEU A 130 -30.46 -71.66 -30.56
C LEU A 130 -30.77 -73.15 -30.35
N GLN A 131 -31.92 -73.50 -29.79
CA GLN A 131 -32.36 -74.90 -29.62
C GLN A 131 -32.54 -75.60 -30.96
N LYS A 132 -33.11 -74.94 -31.97
CA LYS A 132 -33.18 -75.48 -33.33
C LYS A 132 -31.81 -75.73 -33.92
N THR A 133 -30.87 -74.80 -33.74
CA THR A 133 -29.51 -74.91 -34.29
C THR A 133 -28.73 -76.02 -33.60
N ILE A 134 -28.84 -76.14 -32.27
CA ILE A 134 -28.27 -77.23 -31.48
C ILE A 134 -28.89 -78.57 -31.90
N SER A 135 -30.22 -78.67 -32.00
CA SER A 135 -30.90 -79.89 -32.44
C SER A 135 -30.53 -80.28 -33.87
N LYS A 136 -30.35 -79.31 -34.76
CA LYS A 136 -29.90 -79.54 -36.14
C LYS A 136 -28.46 -80.06 -36.18
N LYS A 137 -27.56 -79.51 -35.37
CA LYS A 137 -26.18 -79.99 -35.21
C LYS A 137 -26.12 -81.39 -34.58
N LEU A 138 -26.95 -81.67 -33.56
CA LEU A 138 -27.05 -82.98 -32.92
C LEU A 138 -27.62 -84.07 -33.85
N LYS A 139 -28.55 -83.72 -34.74
CA LYS A 139 -29.08 -84.64 -35.77
C LYS A 139 -28.12 -84.86 -36.95
N GLN A 140 -27.05 -84.08 -37.04
CA GLN A 140 -26.00 -84.23 -38.06
C GLN A 140 -24.78 -85.03 -37.56
N ILE A 141 -24.84 -85.53 -36.32
CA ILE A 141 -23.96 -86.54 -35.74
C ILE A 141 -24.76 -87.85 -35.67
#